data_AF-A0A662HJI9-F1
#
_entry.id   AF-A0A662HJI9-F1
#
_cell.length_a   1.000
_cell.length_b   1.000
_cell.length_c   1.000
_cell.angle_alpha   90.00
_cell.angle_beta   90.00
_cell.angle_gamma   90.00
#
_symmetry.space_group_name_H-M   'P 1'
#
loop_
_entity.id
_entity.type
_entity.pdbx_description
1 polymer ?
#
loop_
_entity_poly.entity_id
_entity_poly.type
_entity_poly.pdbx_seq_one_letter_code
_entity_poly.pdbx_strand_id
1 'polypeptide(L)'
;MLTLPKLRRKEYREHLYKFVHRVLEREDIVGILLFGSVAKGLEKPFPESDIDVLVVARNLPENIYRRRMENLKYKEGAESVEDIWLTPKELLEGIEGGWGVILDAVADGIIIYDKEGLLKKAKTLVLKKFKRIGKIWVLKQ
;
A
#
# COMPACT_ATOMS: atom_id res chain seq x y z
N MET A 1 0.62 12.47 8.67
CA MET A 1 -0.10 13.48 7.85
C MET A 1 -0.84 12.76 6.75
N LEU A 2 -2.13 13.04 6.54
CA LEU A 2 -2.92 12.47 5.44
C LEU A 2 -2.70 13.29 4.17
N THR A 3 -2.48 12.64 3.03
CA THR A 3 -2.26 13.26 1.73
C THR A 3 -2.88 12.39 0.65
N LEU A 4 -4.08 12.76 0.20
CA LEU A 4 -4.77 12.00 -0.84
C LEU A 4 -4.28 12.41 -2.24
N PRO A 5 -3.85 11.46 -3.09
CA PRO A 5 -3.38 11.79 -4.44
C PRO A 5 -4.54 12.24 -5.34
N LYS A 6 -4.24 13.13 -6.28
CA LYS A 6 -5.16 13.47 -7.38
C LYS A 6 -4.98 12.43 -8.50
N LEU A 7 -5.88 11.45 -8.55
CA LEU A 7 -5.93 10.47 -9.64
C LEU A 7 -6.57 11.06 -10.89
N ARG A 8 -6.23 10.58 -12.09
CA ARG A 8 -6.74 11.15 -13.36
C ARG A 8 -8.25 10.96 -13.51
N ARG A 9 -8.74 9.77 -13.16
CA ARG A 9 -10.16 9.41 -13.25
C ARG A 9 -10.86 9.62 -11.91
N LYS A 10 -12.10 10.09 -11.97
CA LYS A 10 -12.89 10.45 -10.79
C LYS A 10 -13.32 9.21 -10.01
N GLU A 11 -13.71 8.15 -10.71
CA GLU A 11 -14.24 6.90 -10.17
C GLU A 11 -13.18 6.17 -9.32
N TYR A 12 -11.96 6.02 -9.83
CA TYR A 12 -10.85 5.47 -9.04
C TYR A 12 -10.54 6.31 -7.79
N ARG A 13 -10.65 7.64 -7.91
CA ARG A 13 -10.45 8.55 -6.77
C ARG A 13 -11.50 8.33 -5.70
N GLU A 14 -12.76 8.20 -6.09
CA GLU A 14 -13.89 7.97 -5.17
C GLU A 14 -13.72 6.64 -4.41
N HIS A 15 -13.40 5.55 -5.12
CA HIS A 15 -13.15 4.25 -4.51
C HIS A 15 -11.96 4.29 -3.53
N LEU A 16 -10.83 4.87 -3.95
CA LEU A 16 -9.65 5.02 -3.09
C LEU A 16 -9.97 5.84 -1.84
N TYR A 17 -10.65 6.98 -2.00
CA TYR A 17 -10.91 7.90 -0.89
C TYR A 17 -11.87 7.24 0.10
N LYS A 18 -12.91 6.57 -0.39
CA LYS A 18 -13.85 5.84 0.46
C LYS A 18 -13.15 4.73 1.26
N PHE A 19 -12.30 3.94 0.63
CA PHE A 19 -11.49 2.93 1.31
C PHE A 19 -10.59 3.55 2.38
N VAL A 20 -9.80 4.57 2.03
CA VAL A 20 -8.86 5.23 2.96
C VAL A 20 -9.61 5.82 4.17
N HIS A 21 -10.74 6.50 3.96
CA HIS A 21 -11.52 7.08 5.05
C HIS A 21 -12.00 6.00 6.03
N ARG A 22 -12.55 4.90 5.54
CA ARG A 22 -13.02 3.78 6.39
C ARG A 22 -11.87 3.09 7.11
N VAL A 23 -10.73 2.88 6.45
CA VAL A 23 -9.55 2.27 7.07
C VAL A 23 -9.02 3.15 8.22
N LEU A 24 -9.02 4.47 8.05
CA LEU A 24 -8.55 5.42 9.06
C LEU A 24 -9.46 5.55 10.28
N GLU A 25 -10.67 4.95 10.29
CA GLU A 25 -11.48 4.80 11.50
C GLU A 25 -10.81 3.87 12.53
N ARG A 26 -9.83 3.06 12.09
CA ARG A 26 -9.05 2.17 12.94
C ARG A 26 -7.86 2.92 13.55
N GLU A 27 -7.75 2.92 14.87
CA GLU A 27 -6.74 3.75 15.58
C GLU A 27 -5.29 3.26 15.44
N ASP A 28 -5.11 1.97 15.13
CA ASP A 28 -3.82 1.30 15.06
C ASP A 28 -3.18 1.34 13.65
N ILE A 29 -3.81 2.03 12.69
CA ILE A 29 -3.21 2.31 11.39
C ILE A 29 -2.00 3.22 11.57
N VAL A 30 -0.88 2.83 10.96
CA VAL A 30 0.37 3.58 10.98
C VAL A 30 0.89 3.94 9.59
N GLY A 31 0.40 3.29 8.53
CA GLY A 31 0.79 3.60 7.16
C GLY A 31 -0.29 3.22 6.16
N ILE A 32 -0.48 4.06 5.13
CA ILE A 32 -1.25 3.74 3.93
C ILE A 32 -0.48 4.27 2.73
N LEU A 33 -0.33 3.44 1.69
CA LEU A 33 0.35 3.79 0.46
C LEU A 33 -0.41 3.21 -0.74
N LEU A 34 -0.59 4.02 -1.77
CA LEU A 34 -1.10 3.59 -3.07
C LEU A 34 0.09 3.17 -3.94
N PHE A 35 -0.02 2.03 -4.63
CA PHE A 35 1.00 1.57 -5.57
C PHE A 35 0.36 1.07 -6.87
N GLY A 36 1.13 0.29 -7.65
CA GLY A 36 0.64 -0.30 -8.88
C GLY A 36 0.46 0.70 -10.03
N SER A 37 -0.42 0.35 -10.96
CA SER A 37 -0.65 1.11 -12.20
C SER A 37 -1.27 2.48 -11.92
N VAL A 38 -2.23 2.55 -10.99
CA VAL A 38 -2.94 3.78 -10.60
C VAL A 38 -1.98 4.79 -9.95
N ALA A 39 -1.04 4.34 -9.10
CA ALA A 39 -0.02 5.23 -8.55
C ALA A 39 0.89 5.85 -9.64
N LYS A 40 1.07 5.15 -10.76
CA LYS A 40 1.94 5.56 -11.87
C LYS A 40 1.20 6.34 -12.95
N GLY A 41 -0.12 6.52 -12.84
CA GLY A 41 -0.93 7.18 -13.88
C GLY A 41 -1.10 6.32 -15.14
N LEU A 42 -0.96 5.00 -15.01
CA LEU A 42 -1.02 4.00 -16.08
C LEU A 42 -2.32 3.18 -16.04
N GLU A 43 -3.32 3.64 -15.30
CA GLU A 43 -4.61 2.96 -15.16
C GLU A 43 -5.41 2.93 -16.47
N LYS A 44 -6.05 1.79 -16.74
CA LYS A 44 -7.02 1.58 -17.83
C LYS A 44 -8.36 2.26 -17.51
N PRO A 45 -9.32 2.32 -18.46
CA PRO A 45 -10.69 2.73 -18.15
C PRO A 45 -11.26 2.06 -16.92
N PHE A 46 -12.02 2.82 -16.12
CA PHE A 46 -12.69 2.24 -14.96
C PHE A 46 -13.75 1.25 -15.43
N PRO A 47 -13.89 0.04 -14.84
CA PRO A 47 -13.15 -0.50 -13.68
C PRO A 47 -12.05 -1.54 -14.05
N GLU A 48 -11.37 -1.40 -15.18
CA GLU A 48 -10.43 -2.42 -15.71
C GLU A 48 -9.06 -2.49 -15.01
N SER A 49 -8.72 -1.56 -14.11
CA SER A 49 -7.48 -1.59 -13.33
C SER A 49 -7.78 -1.61 -11.85
N ASP A 50 -7.00 -2.39 -11.12
CA ASP A 50 -7.09 -2.45 -9.66
C ASP A 50 -6.42 -1.21 -9.04
N ILE A 51 -6.97 -0.77 -7.90
CA ILE A 51 -6.37 0.25 -7.04
C ILE A 51 -5.57 -0.47 -5.96
N ASP A 52 -4.28 -0.69 -6.22
CA ASP A 52 -3.39 -1.40 -5.30
C ASP A 52 -3.04 -0.55 -4.07
N VAL A 53 -3.41 -0.98 -2.86
CA VAL A 53 -3.17 -0.26 -1.61
C VAL A 53 -2.44 -1.12 -0.59
N LEU A 54 -1.33 -0.61 -0.05
CA LEU A 54 -0.64 -1.19 1.09
C LEU A 54 -1.11 -0.49 2.35
N VAL A 55 -1.66 -1.24 3.30
CA VAL A 55 -2.04 -0.76 4.63
C VAL A 55 -1.13 -1.37 5.68
N VAL A 56 -0.61 -0.54 6.57
CA VAL A 56 0.27 -0.96 7.66
C VAL A 56 -0.37 -0.61 8.99
N ALA A 57 -0.53 -1.60 9.87
CA ALA A 57 -1.24 -1.44 11.13
C ALA A 57 -0.68 -2.33 12.24
N ARG A 58 -0.75 -1.87 13.50
CA ARG A 58 -0.05 -2.55 14.62
C ARG A 58 -0.72 -3.86 15.06
N ASN A 59 -2.05 -3.91 15.07
CA ASN A 59 -2.82 -5.01 15.67
C ASN A 59 -3.57 -5.78 14.58
N LEU A 60 -2.84 -6.48 13.73
CA LEU A 60 -3.45 -7.38 12.75
C LEU A 60 -3.52 -8.81 13.27
N PRO A 61 -4.60 -9.56 12.98
CA PRO A 61 -4.62 -10.99 13.24
C PRO A 61 -3.46 -11.69 12.52
N GLU A 62 -2.77 -12.59 13.21
CA GLU A 62 -1.71 -13.42 12.61
C GLU A 62 -2.26 -14.38 11.56
N ASN A 63 -3.49 -14.89 11.77
CA ASN A 63 -4.16 -15.74 10.81
C ASN A 63 -4.62 -14.93 9.58
N ILE A 64 -4.10 -15.28 8.41
CA ILE A 64 -4.36 -14.58 7.15
C ILE A 64 -5.85 -14.60 6.75
N TYR A 65 -6.56 -15.70 6.96
CA TYR A 65 -7.98 -15.80 6.63
C TYR A 65 -8.83 -14.89 7.52
N ARG A 66 -8.56 -14.89 8.82
CA ARG A 66 -9.22 -13.98 9.77
C ARG A 66 -8.93 -12.53 9.42
N ARG A 67 -7.67 -12.18 9.14
CA ARG A 67 -7.27 -10.84 8.71
C ARG A 67 -8.05 -10.42 7.46
N ARG A 68 -8.13 -11.28 6.44
CA ARG A 68 -8.89 -11.01 5.21
C ARG A 68 -10.37 -10.76 5.51
N MET A 69 -11.00 -11.63 6.31
CA MET A 69 -12.41 -11.50 6.67
C MET A 69 -12.72 -10.20 7.43
N GLU A 70 -11.87 -9.84 8.40
CA GLU A 70 -12.03 -8.61 9.18
C GLU A 70 -11.84 -7.34 8.33
N ASN A 71 -11.02 -7.41 7.27
CA ASN A 71 -10.72 -6.27 6.41
C ASN A 71 -11.72 -6.07 5.26
N LEU A 72 -12.51 -7.09 4.88
CA LEU A 72 -13.48 -6.99 3.78
C LEU A 72 -14.47 -5.83 3.96
N LYS A 73 -14.86 -5.52 5.20
CA LYS A 73 -15.79 -4.42 5.52
C LYS A 73 -15.31 -3.06 5.00
N TYR A 74 -14.00 -2.85 4.87
CA TYR A 74 -13.45 -1.59 4.37
C TYR A 74 -13.61 -1.44 2.84
N LYS A 75 -13.87 -2.54 2.12
CA LYS A 75 -14.01 -2.56 0.65
C LYS A 75 -15.42 -2.28 0.16
N GLU A 76 -16.42 -2.19 1.03
CA GLU A 76 -17.80 -1.91 0.59
C GLU A 76 -17.91 -0.50 -0.05
N GLY A 77 -18.33 -0.47 -1.31
CA GLY A 77 -18.31 0.70 -2.20
C GLY A 77 -16.93 1.18 -2.61
N ALA A 78 -15.90 0.34 -2.42
CA ALA A 78 -14.54 0.52 -2.89
C ALA A 78 -14.04 -0.79 -3.54
N GLU A 79 -14.89 -1.43 -4.34
CA GLU A 79 -14.72 -2.80 -4.83
C GLU A 79 -13.49 -2.97 -5.73
N SER A 80 -13.07 -1.91 -6.43
CA SER A 80 -11.86 -1.88 -7.27
C SER A 80 -10.56 -1.77 -6.48
N VAL A 81 -10.58 -1.66 -5.15
CA VAL A 81 -9.36 -1.64 -4.33
C VAL A 81 -8.86 -3.05 -4.14
N GLU A 82 -7.58 -3.29 -4.37
CA GLU A 82 -6.89 -4.51 -3.97
C GLU A 82 -5.86 -4.16 -2.89
N ASP A 83 -5.99 -4.81 -1.73
CA ASP A 83 -5.35 -4.37 -0.50
C ASP A 83 -4.41 -5.42 0.09
N ILE A 84 -3.21 -4.98 0.48
CA ILE A 84 -2.24 -5.77 1.25
C ILE A 84 -2.15 -5.18 2.64
N TRP A 85 -2.33 -6.00 3.67
CA TRP A 85 -2.25 -5.59 5.07
C TRP A 85 -1.06 -6.23 5.76
N LEU A 86 -0.16 -5.38 6.27
CA LEU A 86 1.02 -5.81 7.00
C LEU A 86 1.11 -5.15 8.37
N THR A 87 1.73 -5.84 9.32
CA THR A 87 2.26 -5.18 10.51
C THR A 87 3.55 -4.43 10.17
N PRO A 88 4.00 -3.46 11.00
CA PRO A 88 5.30 -2.84 10.81
C PRO A 88 6.46 -3.85 10.75
N LYS A 89 6.34 -4.94 11.51
CA LYS A 89 7.31 -6.05 11.51
C LYS A 89 7.30 -6.79 10.17
N GLU A 90 6.13 -7.21 9.70
CA GLU A 90 5.98 -7.91 8.42
C GLU A 90 6.42 -7.03 7.23
N LEU A 91 6.18 -5.71 7.30
CA LEU A 91 6.69 -4.77 6.31
C LEU A 91 8.23 -4.79 6.25
N LEU A 92 8.88 -4.71 7.41
CA LEU A 92 10.33 -4.74 7.48
C LEU A 92 10.87 -6.09 7.02
N GLU A 93 10.30 -7.20 7.48
CA GLU A 93 10.67 -8.55 7.05
C GLU A 93 10.50 -8.74 5.53
N GLY A 94 9.43 -8.20 4.95
CA GLY A 94 9.22 -8.22 3.50
C GLY A 94 10.27 -7.41 2.73
N ILE A 95 10.74 -6.29 3.29
CA ILE A 95 11.84 -5.52 2.71
C ILE A 95 13.17 -6.28 2.84
N GLU A 96 13.49 -6.79 4.03
CA GLU A 96 14.72 -7.54 4.30
C GLU A 96 14.81 -8.82 3.45
N GLY A 97 13.69 -9.53 3.32
CA GLY A 97 13.55 -10.73 2.50
C GLY A 97 13.46 -10.45 1.00
N GLY A 98 13.45 -9.19 0.57
CA GLY A 98 13.43 -8.80 -0.83
C GLY A 98 12.13 -9.13 -1.57
N TRP A 99 10.98 -9.12 -0.89
CA TRP A 99 9.69 -9.45 -1.49
C TRP A 99 9.31 -8.43 -2.56
N GLY A 100 9.35 -8.83 -3.83
CA GLY A 100 9.24 -7.92 -4.98
C GLY A 100 8.04 -6.98 -4.92
N VAL A 101 6.86 -7.47 -4.54
CA VAL A 101 5.65 -6.64 -4.40
C VAL A 101 5.78 -5.57 -3.32
N ILE A 102 6.42 -5.89 -2.19
CA ILE A 102 6.64 -4.94 -1.09
C ILE A 102 7.69 -3.92 -1.49
N LEU A 103 8.76 -4.35 -2.15
CA LEU A 103 9.78 -3.44 -2.67
C LEU A 103 9.20 -2.49 -3.72
N ASP A 104 8.38 -2.99 -4.65
CA ASP A 104 7.68 -2.18 -5.65
C ASP A 104 6.74 -1.17 -5.01
N ALA A 105 5.90 -1.63 -4.07
CA ALA A 105 4.97 -0.78 -3.35
C ALA A 105 5.71 0.35 -2.62
N VAL A 106 6.70 0.02 -1.80
CA VAL A 106 7.42 0.99 -0.98
C VAL A 106 8.27 1.96 -1.81
N ALA A 107 8.91 1.49 -2.88
CA ALA A 107 9.78 2.32 -3.71
C ALA A 107 9.00 3.26 -4.63
N ASP A 108 8.00 2.74 -5.35
CA ASP A 108 7.28 3.52 -6.37
C ASP A 108 5.99 4.15 -5.85
N GLY A 109 5.47 3.67 -4.72
CA GLY A 109 4.16 4.07 -4.23
C GLY A 109 4.10 5.50 -3.71
N ILE A 110 2.87 6.00 -3.71
CA ILE A 110 2.49 7.31 -3.18
C ILE A 110 2.00 7.10 -1.75
N ILE A 111 2.74 7.66 -0.80
CA ILE A 111 2.38 7.64 0.61
C ILE A 111 1.13 8.49 0.81
N ILE A 112 0.05 7.87 1.29
CA ILE A 112 -1.23 8.52 1.62
C ILE A 112 -1.26 8.93 3.09
N TYR A 113 -0.86 8.02 3.96
CA TYR A 113 -0.83 8.26 5.40
C TYR A 113 0.43 7.65 5.97
N ASP A 114 1.12 8.39 6.83
CA ASP A 114 2.37 7.94 7.45
C ASP A 114 2.47 8.50 8.86
N LYS A 115 2.22 7.63 9.84
CA LYS A 115 2.37 7.93 11.26
C LYS A 115 3.83 7.67 11.64
N GLU A 116 4.46 8.62 12.32
CA GLU A 116 5.86 8.52 12.79
C GLU A 116 6.93 8.35 11.67
N GLY A 117 6.53 8.53 10.40
CA GLY A 117 7.42 8.44 9.25
C GLY A 117 7.85 7.00 8.90
N LEU A 118 7.07 5.99 9.27
CA LEU A 118 7.35 4.57 9.00
C LEU A 118 7.58 4.31 7.51
N LEU A 119 6.66 4.74 6.65
CA LEU A 119 6.74 4.45 5.20
C LEU A 119 7.87 5.25 4.54
N LYS A 120 8.11 6.50 4.96
CA LYS A 120 9.29 7.25 4.52
C LYS A 120 10.60 6.54 4.86
N LYS A 121 10.74 6.04 6.09
CA LYS A 121 11.92 5.26 6.51
C LYS A 121 12.03 3.96 5.73
N ALA A 122 10.93 3.24 5.52
CA ALA A 122 10.88 2.03 4.70
C ALA A 122 11.35 2.30 3.27
N LYS A 123 10.90 3.40 2.66
CA LYS A 123 11.34 3.84 1.32
C LYS A 123 12.84 4.12 1.27
N THR A 124 13.37 4.83 2.25
CA THR A 124 14.82 5.05 2.37
C THR A 124 15.57 3.72 2.51
N LEU A 125 15.05 2.78 3.29
CA LEU A 125 15.67 1.46 3.47
C LEU A 125 15.72 0.67 2.16
N VAL A 126 14.61 0.58 1.43
CA VAL A 126 14.55 -0.09 0.12
C VAL A 126 15.57 0.51 -0.85
N LEU A 127 15.59 1.84 -0.99
CA LEU A 127 16.51 2.53 -1.91
C LEU A 127 17.97 2.42 -1.47
N LYS A 128 18.25 2.25 -0.17
CA LYS A 128 19.60 2.03 0.35
C LYS A 128 20.08 0.60 0.12
N LYS A 129 19.22 -0.41 0.30
CA LYS A 129 19.60 -1.83 0.24
C LYS A 129 19.52 -2.42 -1.16
N PHE A 130 18.58 -1.98 -1.97
CA PHE A 130 18.30 -2.59 -3.27
C PHE A 130 18.50 -1.60 -4.41
N LYS A 131 18.87 -2.13 -5.57
CA LYS A 131 18.79 -1.46 -6.87
C LYS A 131 17.85 -2.25 -7.78
N ARG A 132 17.20 -1.58 -8.72
CA ARG A 132 16.35 -2.22 -9.71
C ARG A 132 17.08 -2.32 -11.05
N ILE A 133 17.17 -3.52 -11.63
CA ILE A 133 17.68 -3.77 -12.99
C ILE A 133 16.47 -4.24 -13.82
N GLY A 134 15.98 -3.38 -14.71
CA GLY A 134 14.70 -3.61 -15.38
C GLY A 134 13.55 -3.68 -14.37
N LYS A 135 12.88 -4.84 -14.31
CA LYS A 135 11.80 -5.12 -13.34
C LYS A 135 12.26 -5.92 -12.11
N ILE A 136 13.55 -6.24 -12.01
CA ILE A 136 14.08 -7.14 -10.97
C ILE A 136 14.81 -6.31 -9.91
N TRP A 137 14.55 -6.64 -8.63
CA TRP A 137 15.28 -6.09 -7.51
C TRP A 137 16.52 -6.92 -7.21
N VAL A 138 17.64 -6.23 -7.00
CA VAL A 138 18.94 -6.83 -6.69
C VAL A 138 19.52 -6.12 -5.48
N LEU A 139 20.07 -6.88 -4.53
CA LEU A 139 20.81 -6.32 -3.41
C LEU A 139 22.01 -5.51 -3.90
N LYS A 140 22.22 -4.33 -3.31
CA LYS A 140 23.44 -3.57 -3.49
C LYS A 140 24.56 -4.25 -2.73
N GLN A 141 25.69 -4.46 -3.41
CA GLN A 141 26.94 -4.88 -2.80
C GLN A 141 27.55 -3.71 -2.03
#